data_AF-A0A354F1S2-F1
#
_entry.id   AF-A0A354F1S2-F1
#
_cell.length_a   1.000
_cell.length_b   1.000
_cell.length_c   1.000
_cell.angle_alpha   90.00
_cell.angle_beta   90.00
_cell.angle_gamma   90.00
#
_symmetry.space_group_name_H-M   'P 1'
#
loop_
_entity.id
_entity.type
_entity.pdbx_description
1 polymer ?
#
loop_
_entity_poly.entity_id
_entity_poly.type
_entity_poly.pdbx_seq_one_letter_code
_entity_poly.pdbx_strand_id
1 'polypeptide(L)'
;YPSTIAPTGITFYTGTKYPSEYRDNLFFADWNNGNIHRVILDNRKGVVSKVDDNFFKHDDGIVDMVEGPDGLIYFTDQGGIYRLIYKH
;
A
#
# COMPACT_ATOMS: atom_id res chain seq x y z
N TYR A 1 11.18 14.83 17.84
CA TYR A 1 11.01 14.97 16.38
C TYR A 1 10.05 13.90 15.90
N PRO A 2 9.14 14.18 14.94
CA PRO A 2 8.35 13.11 14.32
C PRO A 2 9.29 12.12 13.61
N SER A 3 8.96 10.83 13.67
CA SER A 3 9.78 9.79 13.02
C SER A 3 9.65 9.88 11.50
N THR A 4 10.76 9.94 10.78
CA THR A 4 10.79 9.90 9.31
C THR A 4 10.49 8.48 8.84
N ILE A 5 9.56 8.30 7.90
CA ILE A 5 9.16 6.96 7.43
C ILE A 5 9.91 6.46 6.19
N ALA A 6 10.45 7.38 5.37
CA ALA A 6 11.06 7.10 4.07
C ALA A 6 10.12 6.33 3.11
N PRO A 7 9.12 7.02 2.50
CA PRO A 7 8.20 6.41 1.54
C PRO A 7 8.92 5.85 0.32
N THR A 8 8.43 4.73 -0.20
CA THR A 8 9.03 4.03 -1.35
C THR A 8 7.98 3.74 -2.43
N GLY A 9 7.59 2.48 -2.62
CA GLY A 9 6.63 2.05 -3.64
C GLY A 9 5.24 2.62 -3.43
N ILE A 10 4.54 2.93 -4.53
CA ILE A 10 3.21 3.53 -4.52
C ILE A 10 2.38 3.02 -5.69
N THR A 11 1.11 2.68 -5.45
CA THR A 11 0.21 2.20 -6.50
C THR A 11 -1.25 2.52 -6.19
N PHE A 12 -2.05 2.78 -7.22
CA PHE A 12 -3.50 2.81 -7.11
C PHE A 12 -4.05 1.40 -7.32
N TYR A 13 -5.03 1.00 -6.52
CA TYR A 13 -5.66 -0.31 -6.69
C TYR A 13 -6.90 -0.24 -7.58
N THR A 14 -6.92 -1.02 -8.66
CA THR A 14 -8.03 -1.06 -9.63
C THR A 14 -8.69 -2.44 -9.74
N GLY A 15 -8.09 -3.46 -9.13
CA GLY A 15 -8.49 -4.86 -9.22
C GLY A 15 -9.76 -5.24 -8.46
N THR A 16 -10.02 -6.55 -8.44
CA THR A 16 -11.22 -7.18 -7.85
C THR A 16 -10.90 -8.21 -6.77
N LYS A 17 -9.63 -8.45 -6.45
CA LYS A 17 -9.21 -9.47 -5.49
C LYS A 17 -9.32 -9.03 -4.05
N TYR A 18 -9.30 -7.72 -3.79
CA TYR A 18 -9.56 -7.13 -2.49
C TYR A 18 -11.02 -6.67 -2.38
N PRO A 19 -11.49 -6.34 -1.16
CA PRO A 19 -12.82 -5.77 -0.97
C PRO A 19 -13.08 -4.58 -1.89
N SER A 20 -14.32 -4.44 -2.36
CA SER A 20 -14.69 -3.44 -3.35
C SER A 20 -14.40 -2.01 -2.91
N GLU A 21 -14.46 -1.75 -1.61
CA GLU A 21 -14.14 -0.46 -1.00
C GLU A 21 -12.65 -0.10 -1.09
N TYR A 22 -11.77 -1.04 -1.49
CA TYR A 22 -10.33 -0.78 -1.67
C TYR A 22 -10.00 -0.25 -3.06
N ARG A 23 -10.92 -0.40 -4.02
CA ARG A 23 -10.76 0.14 -5.37
C ARG A 23 -10.62 1.66 -5.36
N ASP A 24 -9.79 2.18 -6.24
CA ASP A 24 -9.45 3.60 -6.41
C ASP A 24 -8.74 4.24 -5.20
N ASN A 25 -8.37 3.44 -4.18
CA ASN A 25 -7.49 3.90 -3.12
C ASN A 25 -6.04 3.80 -3.54
N LEU A 26 -5.22 4.63 -2.91
CA LEU A 26 -3.78 4.62 -3.06
C LEU A 26 -3.15 3.81 -1.93
N PHE A 27 -2.20 2.96 -2.28
CA PHE A 27 -1.36 2.24 -1.35
C PHE A 27 0.07 2.72 -1.53
N PHE A 28 0.77 3.01 -0.43
CA PHE A 28 2.21 3.29 -0.48
C PHE A 28 2.93 2.58 0.64
N ALA A 29 4.21 2.29 0.44
CA ALA A 29 5.03 1.60 1.41
C ALA A 29 6.09 2.52 2.03
N ASP A 30 6.66 2.10 3.14
CA ASP A 30 7.77 2.77 3.80
C ASP A 30 8.94 1.83 4.11
N TRP A 31 10.15 2.40 4.08
CA TRP A 31 11.39 1.67 4.32
C TRP A 31 11.70 1.55 5.82
N ASN A 32 11.56 2.64 6.57
CA ASN A 32 12.04 2.66 7.96
C ASN A 32 11.18 1.81 8.90
N ASN A 33 9.91 1.60 8.57
CA ASN A 33 8.99 0.82 9.39
C ASN A 33 8.46 -0.42 8.66
N GLY A 34 8.75 -0.67 7.38
CA GLY A 34 8.18 -1.81 6.67
C GLY A 34 6.66 -1.78 6.61
N ASN A 35 6.04 -0.61 6.67
CA ASN A 35 4.58 -0.49 6.63
C ASN A 35 4.09 -0.29 5.20
N ILE A 36 2.91 -0.84 4.92
CA ILE A 36 2.05 -0.41 3.82
C ILE A 36 0.92 0.43 4.43
N HIS A 37 0.70 1.58 3.81
CA HIS A 37 -0.30 2.58 4.14
C HIS A 37 -1.42 2.55 3.11
N ARG A 38 -2.67 2.72 3.53
CA ARG A 38 -3.81 2.89 2.60
C ARG A 38 -4.39 4.29 2.72
N VAL A 39 -4.48 4.99 1.59
CA VAL A 39 -5.00 6.36 1.49
C VAL A 39 -6.30 6.35 0.70
N ILE A 40 -7.35 6.86 1.33
CA ILE A 40 -8.67 7.04 0.71
C ILE A 40 -8.78 8.47 0.22
N LEU A 41 -8.97 8.66 -1.08
CA LEU A 41 -9.11 9.98 -1.69
C LEU A 41 -10.59 10.37 -1.83
N ASP A 42 -10.89 11.64 -1.55
CA ASP A 42 -12.12 12.26 -2.03
C ASP A 42 -11.90 12.72 -3.48
N ASN A 43 -12.28 11.85 -4.43
CA ASN A 43 -12.10 12.08 -5.86
C ASN A 43 -12.83 13.33 -6.39
N ARG A 44 -13.77 13.92 -5.63
CA ARG A 44 -14.45 15.17 -6.02
C ARG A 44 -13.66 16.41 -5.64
N LYS A 45 -12.81 16.31 -4.62
CA LYS A 45 -12.07 17.44 -4.05
C LYS A 45 -10.57 17.34 -4.29
N GLY A 46 -10.07 16.19 -4.72
CA GLY A 46 -8.63 15.95 -4.90
C GLY A 46 -7.87 15.97 -3.57
N VAL A 47 -8.54 15.64 -2.46
CA VAL A 47 -7.96 15.66 -1.12
C VAL A 47 -7.98 14.27 -0.49
N VAL A 48 -7.07 14.05 0.46
CA VAL A 48 -7.09 12.85 1.31
C VAL A 48 -8.28 12.93 2.26
N SER A 49 -9.13 11.92 2.24
CA SER A 49 -10.26 11.78 3.17
C SER A 49 -9.86 11.00 4.42
N LYS A 50 -9.01 9.98 4.27
CA LYS A 50 -8.54 9.12 5.37
C LYS A 50 -7.20 8.48 5.01
N VAL A 51 -6.36 8.25 6.01
CA VAL A 51 -5.17 7.41 5.93
C VAL A 51 -5.26 6.31 6.98
N ASP A 52 -4.96 5.08 6.59
CA ASP A 52 -4.71 3.96 7.48
C ASP A 52 -3.18 3.72 7.50
N ASP A 53 -2.49 4.29 8.50
CA ASP A 53 -1.01 4.38 8.56
C ASP A 53 -0.28 3.05 8.83
N ASN A 54 -0.99 1.97 9.13
CA ASN A 54 -0.42 0.64 9.36
C ASN A 54 -1.37 -0.43 8.78
N PHE A 55 -1.75 -0.26 7.51
CA PHE A 55 -2.65 -1.19 6.84
C PHE A 55 -2.07 -2.60 6.77
N PHE A 56 -0.77 -2.72 6.55
CA PHE A 56 -0.02 -3.97 6.63
C PHE A 56 1.40 -3.71 7.14
N LYS A 57 1.97 -4.68 7.85
CA LYS A 57 3.32 -4.63 8.42
C LYS A 57 4.15 -5.79 7.89
N HIS A 58 5.29 -5.47 7.30
CA HIS A 58 6.37 -6.38 6.94
C HIS A 58 7.52 -6.25 7.96
N ASP A 59 8.35 -7.29 8.07
CA ASP A 59 9.48 -7.29 9.00
C ASP A 59 10.63 -6.38 8.53
N ASP A 60 10.83 -6.31 7.21
CA ASP A 60 11.87 -5.52 6.56
C ASP A 60 11.32 -4.27 5.85
N GLY A 61 12.24 -3.35 5.51
CA GLY A 61 11.92 -2.18 4.72
C GLY A 61 11.43 -2.55 3.33
N ILE A 62 10.30 -1.98 2.92
CA ILE A 62 9.70 -2.23 1.61
C ILE A 62 10.30 -1.26 0.60
N VAL A 63 10.68 -1.76 -0.57
CA VAL A 63 11.40 -1.01 -1.62
C VAL A 63 10.49 -0.56 -2.76
N ASP A 64 9.56 -1.40 -3.19
CA ASP A 64 8.64 -1.08 -4.29
C ASP A 64 7.32 -1.85 -4.13
N MET A 65 6.27 -1.39 -4.82
CA MET A 65 4.95 -2.00 -4.79
C MET A 65 4.16 -1.69 -6.07
N VAL A 66 3.46 -2.70 -6.59
CA VAL A 66 2.67 -2.60 -7.83
C VAL A 66 1.45 -3.52 -7.81
N GLU A 67 0.36 -3.10 -8.45
CA GLU A 67 -0.73 -4.01 -8.80
C GLU A 67 -0.34 -4.91 -9.99
N GLY A 68 -0.37 -6.22 -9.80
CA GLY A 68 -0.15 -7.20 -10.85
C GLY A 68 -1.38 -7.40 -11.75
N PRO A 69 -1.21 -8.01 -12.94
CA PRO A 69 -2.31 -8.25 -13.88
C PRO A 69 -3.39 -9.22 -13.37
N ASP A 70 -3.11 -9.95 -12.29
CA ASP A 70 -4.05 -10.82 -11.58
C ASP A 70 -4.93 -10.08 -10.56
N GLY A 71 -4.71 -8.77 -10.40
CA GLY A 71 -5.43 -7.89 -9.48
C GLY A 71 -5.00 -8.01 -8.02
N LEU A 72 -3.82 -8.58 -7.75
CA LEU A 72 -3.17 -8.55 -6.43
C LEU A 72 -2.08 -7.48 -6.40
N ILE A 73 -1.84 -6.89 -5.24
CA ILE A 73 -0.68 -6.04 -5.00
C ILE A 73 0.52 -6.92 -4.64
N TYR A 74 1.65 -6.64 -5.28
CA TYR A 74 2.95 -7.21 -5.03
C TYR A 74 3.86 -6.13 -4.44
N PHE A 75 4.74 -6.51 -3.51
CA PHE A 75 5.76 -5.62 -2.98
C PHE A 75 7.10 -6.36 -2.83
N THR A 76 8.18 -5.60 -2.70
CA THR A 76 9.53 -6.16 -2.56
C THR A 76 10.25 -5.64 -1.33
N ASP A 77 11.12 -6.47 -0.76
CA ASP A 77 12.18 -6.04 0.16
C ASP A 77 13.54 -6.35 -0.48
N GLN A 78 14.61 -6.39 0.31
CA GLN A 78 15.95 -6.77 -0.19
C GLN A 78 16.11 -8.28 -0.49
N GLY A 79 15.23 -9.13 0.02
CA GLY A 79 15.31 -10.58 -0.02
C GLY A 79 14.34 -11.25 -1.01
N GLY A 80 13.25 -10.57 -1.41
CA GLY A 80 12.28 -11.20 -2.30
C GLY A 80 11.11 -10.33 -2.75
N ILE A 81 10.20 -11.00 -3.47
CA ILE A 81 8.94 -10.46 -3.98
C ILE A 81 7.79 -11.19 -3.27
N TYR A 82 6.86 -10.42 -2.73
CA TYR A 82 5.75 -10.90 -1.93
C TYR A 82 4.42 -10.50 -2.56
N ARG A 83 3.39 -11.27 -2.23
CA ARG A 83 1.99 -10.97 -2.57
C ARG A 83 1.26 -10.54 -1.32
N LEU A 84 0.59 -9.40 -1.38
CA LEU A 84 -0.29 -8.95 -0.32
C LEU A 84 -1.64 -9.67 -0.48
N ILE A 85 -2.01 -10.50 0.50
CA ILE A 85 -3.25 -11.30 0.45
C ILE A 85 -4.24 -10.76 1.49
N TYR A 86 -5.42 -10.35 1.03
CA TYR A 86 -6.54 -10.09 1.92
C TYR A 86 -7.11 -11.43 2.42
N LYS A 87 -7.22 -11.59 3.74
CA LYS A 87 -7.91 -12.71 4.37
C LYS A 87 -9.17 -12.20 5.05
N HIS A 88 -10.27 -12.92 4.84
CA HIS A 88 -11.53 -12.72 5.55
C HIS A 88 -11.40 -13.03 7.03
#